data_AF-A0A4Y7ZBC8-F1
#
_entry.id   AF-A0A4Y7ZBC8-F1
#
_cell.length_a   1.000
_cell.length_b   1.000
_cell.length_c   1.000
_cell.angle_alpha   90.00
_cell.angle_beta   90.00
_cell.angle_gamma   90.00
#
_symmetry.space_group_name_H-M   'P 1'
#
loop_
_entity.id
_entity.type
_entity.pdbx_description
1 polymer ?
#
loop_
_entity_poly.entity_id
_entity_poly.type
_entity_poly.pdbx_seq_one_letter_code
_entity_poly.pdbx_strand_id
1 'polypeptide(L)'
;MLKTNKVFIDTQTYVKAGLHFEGVAFKAFHELCVKGDLVLITTTVVEREVKGKIEESIKDALQAINTVQRKARLLNSIDNGSLHGFFQQFNEHEIHEAAQKVFDDFLKGCHAKLATIEVIDLNEVLDKYFGKEPPFGQNKKKSEFPDAINLAAVERFVNDEDVYIISEDSDLKNYCDGKNNLHQIDSLDKFLGEYNTHTNELSNKLMQFIESKREDIRADVIAQLNDADGYNVSTWEDAELDSFEVVNIDDFEPSIIKIDNNYCLATFSVSVDFEVTVSGPDFNNGYWDSEDKVMIPMETTTRTEVQEISFDIEIEVMYEIEDGELTDIAFDVNIDKLSRGIEFSIEENNFEY
;
A
#
# COMPACT_ATOMS: atom_id res chain seq x y z
N MET A 1 10.02 -23.02 10.74
CA MET A 1 9.48 -22.83 12.09
C MET A 1 9.68 -21.37 12.41
N LEU A 2 8.58 -20.68 12.75
CA LEU A 2 8.60 -19.29 13.19
C LEU A 2 9.63 -19.10 14.31
N LYS A 3 10.47 -18.07 14.19
CA LYS A 3 11.53 -17.80 15.18
C LYS A 3 10.98 -17.21 16.48
N THR A 4 9.91 -16.45 16.38
CA THR A 4 9.32 -15.65 17.46
C THR A 4 7.91 -15.24 17.10
N ASN A 5 7.12 -14.78 18.07
CA ASN A 5 5.82 -14.15 17.84
C ASN A 5 5.87 -12.61 17.92
N LYS A 6 7.05 -12.04 18.15
CA LYS A 6 7.25 -10.59 18.24
C LYS A 6 7.44 -9.98 16.87
N VAL A 7 6.71 -8.92 16.59
CA VAL A 7 6.71 -8.25 15.29
C VAL A 7 6.79 -6.74 15.50
N PHE A 8 7.77 -6.11 14.87
CA PHE A 8 7.85 -4.66 14.73
C PHE A 8 7.49 -4.30 13.29
N ILE A 9 6.58 -3.34 13.13
CA ILE A 9 6.13 -2.85 11.82
C ILE A 9 6.66 -1.45 11.64
N ASP A 10 7.43 -1.25 10.58
CA ASP A 10 7.99 0.03 10.21
C ASP A 10 6.93 1.01 9.69
N THR A 11 7.18 2.32 9.84
CA THR A 11 6.30 3.39 9.38
C THR A 11 5.96 3.23 7.90
N GLN A 12 6.94 2.86 7.06
CA GLN A 12 6.77 2.66 5.62
C GLN A 12 5.70 1.63 5.29
N THR A 13 5.56 0.56 6.09
CA THR A 13 4.55 -0.48 5.87
C THR A 13 3.13 0.06 6.07
N TYR A 14 2.91 0.90 7.09
CA TYR A 14 1.60 1.55 7.31
C TYR A 14 1.23 2.51 6.19
N VAL A 15 2.22 3.28 5.70
CA VAL A 15 2.02 4.23 4.59
C VAL A 15 1.72 3.50 3.29
N LYS A 16 2.42 2.40 2.99
CA LYS A 16 2.19 1.57 1.79
C LYS A 16 0.78 0.99 1.76
N ALA A 17 0.25 0.58 2.92
CA ALA A 17 -1.14 0.16 3.05
C ALA A 17 -2.17 1.31 2.97
N GLY A 18 -1.75 2.51 2.57
CA GLY A 18 -2.61 3.69 2.46
C GLY A 18 -3.17 4.17 3.80
N LEU A 19 -2.50 3.87 4.92
CA LEU A 19 -2.96 4.13 6.29
C LEU A 19 -4.32 3.50 6.58
N HIS A 20 -4.68 2.44 5.85
CA HIS A 20 -5.92 1.71 6.01
C HIS A 20 -5.73 0.52 6.95
N PHE A 21 -5.86 0.78 8.25
CA PHE A 21 -5.69 -0.23 9.31
C PHE A 21 -6.78 -1.31 9.29
N GLU A 22 -7.87 -1.09 8.54
CA GLU A 22 -8.95 -2.05 8.28
C GLU A 22 -8.71 -2.85 6.98
N GLY A 23 -7.55 -2.68 6.34
CA GLY A 23 -7.10 -3.51 5.24
C GLY A 23 -6.92 -4.97 5.66
N VAL A 24 -6.93 -5.87 4.69
CA VAL A 24 -7.05 -7.31 4.94
C VAL A 24 -5.87 -7.87 5.74
N ALA A 25 -4.63 -7.52 5.37
CA ALA A 25 -3.44 -7.95 6.10
C ALA A 25 -3.41 -7.43 7.55
N PHE A 26 -3.76 -6.15 7.78
CA PHE A 26 -3.81 -5.57 9.12
C PHE A 26 -4.92 -6.17 9.98
N LYS A 27 -6.09 -6.50 9.40
CA LYS A 27 -7.14 -7.25 10.10
C LYS A 27 -6.68 -8.63 10.51
N ALA A 28 -6.10 -9.39 9.59
CA ALA A 28 -5.56 -10.72 9.88
C ALA A 28 -4.50 -10.67 10.99
N PHE A 29 -3.58 -9.71 10.92
CA PHE A 29 -2.58 -9.48 11.96
C PHE A 29 -3.21 -9.10 13.30
N HIS A 30 -4.16 -8.16 13.30
CA HIS A 30 -4.87 -7.73 14.51
C HIS A 30 -5.62 -8.91 15.18
N GLU A 31 -6.29 -9.77 14.41
CA GLU A 31 -6.95 -10.97 14.94
C GLU A 31 -5.95 -11.90 15.66
N LEU A 32 -4.75 -12.09 15.10
CA LEU A 32 -3.68 -12.88 15.73
C LEU A 32 -3.14 -12.21 17.00
N CYS A 33 -3.02 -10.89 17.03
CA CYS A 33 -2.67 -10.16 18.24
C CYS A 33 -3.71 -10.31 19.34
N VAL A 34 -5.01 -10.20 19.00
CA VAL A 34 -6.12 -10.38 19.95
C VAL A 34 -6.15 -11.80 20.54
N LYS A 35 -5.81 -12.82 19.75
CA LYS A 35 -5.66 -14.21 20.22
C LYS A 35 -4.43 -14.42 21.12
N GLY A 36 -3.48 -13.47 21.09
CA GLY A 36 -2.19 -13.58 21.80
C GLY A 36 -1.15 -14.39 21.03
N ASP A 37 -1.43 -14.74 19.78
CA ASP A 37 -0.52 -15.50 18.92
C ASP A 37 0.63 -14.65 18.41
N LEU A 38 0.42 -13.34 18.26
CA LEU A 38 1.41 -12.34 17.86
C LEU A 38 1.48 -11.17 18.83
N VAL A 39 2.66 -10.58 18.95
CA VAL A 39 2.93 -9.41 19.81
C VAL A 39 3.49 -8.28 18.96
N LEU A 40 2.67 -7.24 18.74
CA LEU A 40 3.12 -6.01 18.09
C LEU A 40 4.04 -5.22 19.02
N ILE A 41 5.21 -4.84 18.53
CA ILE A 41 6.14 -3.90 19.13
C ILE A 41 6.06 -2.61 18.33
N THR A 42 5.94 -1.48 19.02
CA THR A 42 5.95 -0.13 18.42
C THR A 42 6.90 0.78 19.19
N THR A 43 7.21 1.95 18.64
CA THR A 43 8.02 2.98 19.29
C THR A 43 7.25 4.32 19.25
N THR A 44 7.67 5.27 20.09
CA THR A 44 7.08 6.62 20.04
C THR A 44 7.47 7.39 18.77
N VAL A 45 8.50 6.96 18.03
CA VAL A 45 8.84 7.54 16.72
C VAL A 45 7.84 7.06 15.67
N VAL A 46 7.66 5.74 15.50
CA VAL A 46 6.66 5.18 14.57
C VAL A 46 5.29 5.78 14.84
N GLU A 47 4.89 5.86 16.12
CA GLU A 47 3.60 6.45 16.48
C GLU A 47 3.44 7.90 15.98
N ARG A 48 4.49 8.70 16.09
CA ARG A 48 4.47 10.10 15.66
C ARG A 48 4.52 10.24 14.15
N GLU A 49 5.30 9.41 13.47
CA GLU A 49 5.41 9.44 12.02
C GLU A 49 4.12 9.01 11.34
N VAL A 50 3.50 7.92 11.79
CA VAL A 50 2.21 7.47 11.28
C VAL A 50 1.14 8.54 11.52
N LYS A 51 1.07 9.14 12.72
CA LYS A 51 0.13 10.24 13.01
C LYS A 51 0.38 11.47 12.13
N GLY A 52 1.64 11.83 11.88
CA GLY A 52 2.00 12.91 10.96
C GLY A 52 1.57 12.62 9.51
N LYS A 53 1.72 11.37 9.06
CA LYS A 53 1.27 10.94 7.72
C LYS A 53 -0.25 10.92 7.58
N ILE A 54 -0.97 10.57 8.64
CA ILE A 54 -2.43 10.71 8.71
C ILE A 54 -2.83 12.18 8.56
N GLU A 55 -2.19 13.10 9.28
CA GLU A 55 -2.47 14.54 9.20
C GLU A 55 -2.22 15.10 7.79
N GLU A 56 -1.11 14.71 7.16
CA GLU A 56 -0.76 15.08 5.78
C GLU A 56 -1.83 14.58 4.79
N SER A 57 -2.20 13.30 4.87
CA SER A 57 -3.22 12.69 4.00
C SER A 57 -4.60 13.37 4.13
N ILE A 58 -5.02 13.69 5.36
CA ILE A 58 -6.29 14.40 5.61
C ILE A 58 -6.26 15.79 5.01
N LYS A 59 -5.15 16.51 5.17
CA LYS A 59 -5.01 17.86 4.66
C LYS A 59 -5.14 17.87 3.13
N ASP A 60 -4.52 16.90 2.46
CA ASP A 60 -4.61 16.77 1.01
C ASP A 60 -6.03 16.40 0.56
N ALA A 61 -6.68 15.46 1.26
CA ALA A 61 -8.07 15.10 0.99
C ALA A 61 -9.04 16.29 1.19
N LEU A 62 -8.89 17.05 2.27
CA LEU A 62 -9.70 18.25 2.52
C LEU A 62 -9.46 19.34 1.47
N GLN A 63 -8.23 19.51 0.99
CA GLN A 63 -7.93 20.44 -0.11
C GLN A 63 -8.60 20.00 -1.43
N ALA A 64 -8.58 18.71 -1.73
CA ALA A 64 -9.26 18.15 -2.89
C ALA A 64 -10.78 18.38 -2.80
N ILE A 65 -11.40 18.05 -1.66
CA ILE A 65 -12.84 18.27 -1.43
C ILE A 65 -13.20 19.75 -1.56
N ASN A 66 -12.44 20.64 -0.95
CA ASN A 66 -12.65 22.09 -1.06
C ASN A 66 -12.57 22.58 -2.52
N THR A 67 -11.68 22.00 -3.33
CA THR A 67 -11.55 22.32 -4.74
C THR A 67 -12.77 21.86 -5.53
N VAL A 68 -13.26 20.64 -5.28
CA VAL A 68 -14.49 20.12 -5.90
C VAL A 68 -15.71 20.95 -5.48
N GLN A 69 -15.88 21.23 -4.19
CA GLN A 69 -16.97 22.09 -3.68
C GLN A 69 -16.96 23.49 -4.34
N ARG A 70 -15.79 24.07 -4.61
CA ARG A 70 -15.68 25.37 -5.30
C ARG A 70 -16.12 25.29 -6.76
N LYS A 71 -15.73 24.24 -7.48
CA LYS A 71 -16.14 24.03 -8.89
C LYS A 71 -17.62 23.65 -9.02
N ALA A 72 -18.15 22.91 -8.05
CA ALA A 72 -19.52 22.40 -8.01
C ALA A 72 -20.57 23.37 -7.42
N ARG A 73 -20.25 24.66 -7.23
CA ARG A 73 -21.16 25.64 -6.57
C ARG A 73 -22.55 25.76 -7.19
N LEU A 74 -22.66 25.58 -8.51
CA LEU A 74 -23.94 25.57 -9.21
C LEU A 74 -24.82 24.40 -8.74
N LEU A 75 -24.23 23.23 -8.46
CA LEU A 75 -24.94 22.07 -7.95
C LEU A 75 -25.52 22.36 -6.56
N ASN A 76 -24.79 23.05 -5.67
CA ASN A 76 -25.32 23.47 -4.37
C ASN A 76 -26.53 24.42 -4.48
N SER A 77 -26.65 25.17 -5.57
CA SER A 77 -27.74 26.14 -5.78
C SER A 77 -29.00 25.51 -6.36
N ILE A 78 -28.87 24.34 -7.00
CA ILE A 78 -29.95 23.65 -7.72
C ILE A 78 -30.38 22.38 -6.97
N ASP A 79 -29.53 21.87 -6.08
CA ASP A 79 -29.79 20.67 -5.29
C ASP A 79 -30.93 20.87 -4.27
N ASN A 80 -31.83 19.89 -4.23
CA ASN A 80 -32.97 19.84 -3.31
C ASN A 80 -32.66 18.97 -2.07
N GLY A 81 -31.41 18.98 -1.60
CA GLY A 81 -30.99 18.37 -0.35
C GLY A 81 -30.15 17.09 -0.47
N SER A 82 -29.95 16.54 -1.67
CA SER A 82 -29.15 15.32 -1.87
C SER A 82 -27.64 15.53 -1.69
N LEU A 83 -27.16 16.77 -1.89
CA LEU A 83 -25.76 17.18 -1.77
C LEU A 83 -25.51 18.03 -0.51
N HIS A 84 -26.52 18.20 0.35
CA HIS A 84 -26.39 19.05 1.54
C HIS A 84 -25.23 18.64 2.46
N GLY A 85 -24.96 17.33 2.62
CA GLY A 85 -23.81 16.85 3.39
C GLY A 85 -22.46 17.12 2.69
N PHE A 86 -22.43 17.11 1.35
CA PHE A 86 -21.20 17.32 0.58
C PHE A 86 -20.70 18.76 0.64
N PHE A 87 -21.58 19.76 0.78
CA PHE A 87 -21.20 21.19 0.89
C PHE A 87 -21.06 21.70 2.33
N GLN A 88 -21.21 20.83 3.33
CA GLN A 88 -20.94 21.23 4.72
C GLN A 88 -19.46 21.51 4.93
N GLN A 89 -19.20 22.48 5.81
CA GLN A 89 -17.83 22.77 6.22
C GLN A 89 -17.41 21.69 7.21
N PHE A 90 -16.38 20.94 6.82
CA PHE A 90 -15.78 19.94 7.69
C PHE A 90 -15.08 20.62 8.87
N ASN A 91 -15.30 20.09 10.08
CA ASN A 91 -14.49 20.48 11.23
C ASN A 91 -13.17 19.72 11.14
N GLU A 92 -12.14 20.40 10.61
CA GLU A 92 -10.80 19.83 10.43
C GLU A 92 -10.25 19.22 11.72
N HIS A 93 -10.50 19.84 12.88
CA HIS A 93 -10.06 19.32 14.18
C HIS A 93 -10.73 17.97 14.52
N GLU A 94 -12.04 17.85 14.32
CA GLU A 94 -12.76 16.60 14.61
C GLU A 94 -12.33 15.47 13.68
N ILE A 95 -12.02 15.77 12.41
CA ILE A 95 -11.53 14.78 11.45
C ILE A 95 -10.12 14.30 11.83
N HIS A 96 -9.23 15.23 12.19
CA HIS A 96 -7.88 14.89 12.66
C HIS A 96 -7.92 14.03 13.91
N GLU A 97 -8.75 14.40 14.90
CA GLU A 97 -8.92 13.59 16.12
C GLU A 97 -9.48 12.20 15.81
N ALA A 98 -10.51 12.10 14.96
CA ALA A 98 -11.10 10.82 14.58
C ALA A 98 -10.09 9.92 13.87
N ALA A 99 -9.28 10.46 12.95
CA ALA A 99 -8.32 9.69 12.18
C ALA A 99 -7.12 9.23 13.03
N GLN A 100 -6.59 10.09 13.91
CA GLN A 100 -5.56 9.68 14.87
C GLN A 100 -6.07 8.57 15.79
N LYS A 101 -7.36 8.66 16.18
CA LYS A 101 -8.00 7.65 17.02
C LYS A 101 -8.09 6.29 16.33
N VAL A 102 -8.22 6.21 15.00
CA VAL A 102 -8.21 4.92 14.28
C VAL A 102 -6.89 4.18 14.54
N PHE A 103 -5.76 4.88 14.42
CA PHE A 103 -4.46 4.26 14.67
C PHE A 103 -4.24 3.91 16.15
N ASP A 104 -4.68 4.78 17.06
CA ASP A 104 -4.62 4.51 18.51
C ASP A 104 -5.49 3.29 18.89
N ASP A 105 -6.68 3.17 18.30
CA ASP A 105 -7.58 2.03 18.51
C ASP A 105 -6.98 0.74 17.95
N PHE A 106 -6.31 0.79 16.79
CA PHE A 106 -5.56 -0.34 16.23
C PHE A 106 -4.44 -0.82 17.18
N LEU A 107 -3.55 0.09 17.62
CA LEU A 107 -2.46 -0.25 18.54
C LEU A 107 -2.99 -0.84 19.86
N LYS A 108 -4.08 -0.26 20.37
CA LYS A 108 -4.72 -0.72 21.60
C LYS A 108 -5.36 -2.09 21.42
N GLY A 109 -6.02 -2.35 20.29
CA GLY A 109 -6.62 -3.63 19.93
C GLY A 109 -5.57 -4.74 19.80
N CYS A 110 -4.43 -4.42 19.20
CA CYS A 110 -3.26 -5.31 19.13
C CYS A 110 -2.52 -5.51 20.46
N HIS A 111 -2.92 -4.81 21.54
CA HIS A 111 -2.18 -4.77 22.81
C HIS A 111 -0.69 -4.46 22.64
N ALA A 112 -0.38 -3.50 21.74
CA ALA A 112 0.97 -3.18 21.31
C ALA A 112 1.90 -2.87 22.49
N LYS A 113 3.13 -3.36 22.41
CA LYS A 113 4.19 -3.11 23.39
C LYS A 113 5.04 -1.94 22.93
N LEU A 114 5.11 -0.90 23.76
CA LEU A 114 5.92 0.27 23.49
C LEU A 114 7.38 0.02 23.88
N ALA A 115 8.26 0.03 22.89
CA ALA A 115 9.71 0.08 23.06
C ALA A 115 10.14 1.54 23.33
N THR A 116 10.35 1.86 24.61
CA THR A 116 10.62 3.23 25.06
C THR A 116 12.02 3.71 24.69
N ILE A 117 12.09 4.91 24.10
CA ILE A 117 13.34 5.58 23.67
C ILE A 117 14.17 6.08 24.85
N GLU A 118 13.60 6.29 26.04
CA GLU A 118 14.35 6.73 27.23
C GLU A 118 15.48 5.78 27.63
N VAL A 119 15.46 4.56 27.09
CA VAL A 119 16.43 3.53 27.38
C VAL A 119 17.55 3.44 26.33
N ILE A 120 17.51 4.15 25.19
CA ILE A 120 18.61 4.08 24.20
C ILE A 120 19.80 4.98 24.53
N ASP A 121 21.01 4.51 24.21
CA ASP A 121 22.22 5.35 24.26
C ASP A 121 22.33 6.14 22.95
N LEU A 122 22.04 7.44 23.04
CA LEU A 122 22.09 8.33 21.88
C LEU A 122 23.52 8.41 21.28
N ASN A 123 24.56 8.14 22.06
CA ASN A 123 25.93 8.12 21.53
C ASN A 123 26.11 6.97 20.54
N GLU A 124 25.50 5.81 20.77
CA GLU A 124 25.57 4.68 19.81
C GLU A 124 24.91 5.03 18.48
N VAL A 125 23.78 5.74 18.50
CA VAL A 125 23.12 6.22 17.27
C VAL A 125 23.99 7.25 16.54
N LEU A 126 24.61 8.18 17.29
CA LEU A 126 25.52 9.17 16.72
C LEU A 126 26.79 8.54 16.14
N ASP A 127 27.35 7.54 16.83
CA ASP A 127 28.53 6.82 16.38
C ASP A 127 28.25 6.09 15.06
N LYS A 128 27.10 5.41 14.93
CA LYS A 128 26.67 4.80 13.66
C LYS A 128 26.52 5.84 12.54
N TYR A 129 25.91 6.99 12.82
CA TYR A 129 25.77 8.09 11.85
C TYR A 129 27.12 8.66 11.38
N PHE A 130 28.06 8.90 12.31
CA PHE A 130 29.38 9.42 11.94
C PHE A 130 30.24 8.35 11.26
N GLY A 131 30.09 7.09 11.67
CA GLY A 131 30.75 5.89 11.16
C GLY A 131 30.26 5.41 9.80
N LYS A 132 29.09 5.87 9.34
CA LYS A 132 28.41 5.40 8.10
C LYS A 132 28.03 3.92 8.19
N GLU A 133 27.56 3.52 9.36
CA GLU A 133 27.07 2.17 9.61
C GLU A 133 25.54 2.15 9.44
N PRO A 134 24.96 1.03 8.94
CA PRO A 134 23.51 0.87 8.89
C PRO A 134 22.82 1.24 10.21
N PRO A 135 21.60 1.81 10.18
CA PRO A 135 20.79 2.08 8.98
C PRO A 135 21.17 3.39 8.28
N PHE A 136 22.34 3.97 8.56
CA PHE A 136 22.81 5.15 7.85
C PHE A 136 23.56 4.80 6.57
N GLY A 137 23.09 5.30 5.43
CA GLY A 137 23.75 5.10 4.14
C GLY A 137 25.02 5.93 3.98
N GLN A 138 25.80 5.69 2.91
CA GLN A 138 27.06 6.42 2.64
C GLN A 138 26.89 7.94 2.53
N ASN A 139 25.68 8.40 2.21
CA ASN A 139 25.31 9.79 2.00
C ASN A 139 24.87 10.55 3.27
N LYS A 140 24.81 9.88 4.44
CA LYS A 140 24.45 10.49 5.74
C LYS A 140 23.14 11.27 5.68
N LYS A 141 22.06 10.66 5.17
CA LYS A 141 20.81 11.39 5.08
C LYS A 141 20.25 11.56 6.49
N LYS A 142 19.98 12.80 6.88
CA LYS A 142 19.36 13.11 8.18
C LYS A 142 17.97 12.46 8.33
N SER A 143 17.36 12.03 7.23
CA SER A 143 16.10 11.30 7.22
C SER A 143 16.19 9.89 7.82
N GLU A 144 17.39 9.33 8.00
CA GLU A 144 17.62 7.95 8.50
C GLU A 144 17.70 7.89 10.05
N PHE A 145 17.69 9.04 10.73
CA PHE A 145 17.73 9.08 12.21
C PHE A 145 16.51 8.46 12.89
N PRO A 146 15.27 8.71 12.45
CA PRO A 146 14.09 8.02 12.99
C PRO A 146 14.22 6.50 12.95
N ASP A 147 14.69 5.95 11.83
CA ASP A 147 14.90 4.52 11.62
C ASP A 147 15.96 3.95 12.55
N ALA A 148 17.09 4.65 12.69
CA ALA A 148 18.14 4.27 13.63
C ALA A 148 17.65 4.27 15.09
N ILE A 149 16.83 5.24 15.46
CA ILE A 149 16.22 5.33 16.80
C ILE A 149 15.22 4.18 17.00
N ASN A 150 14.41 3.86 15.99
CA ASN A 150 13.45 2.76 16.00
C ASN A 150 14.14 1.43 16.25
N LEU A 151 15.11 1.09 15.40
CA LEU A 151 15.82 -0.17 15.47
C LEU A 151 16.60 -0.31 16.78
N ALA A 152 17.25 0.76 17.25
CA ALA A 152 17.96 0.74 18.54
C ALA A 152 17.00 0.53 19.72
N ALA A 153 15.82 1.15 19.69
CA ALA A 153 14.81 0.96 20.74
C ALA A 153 14.25 -0.46 20.73
N VAL A 154 13.96 -1.02 19.54
CA VAL A 154 13.46 -2.39 19.39
C VAL A 154 14.51 -3.41 19.81
N GLU A 155 15.75 -3.29 19.33
CA GLU A 155 16.85 -4.20 19.66
C GLU A 155 17.07 -4.28 21.18
N ARG A 156 17.04 -3.12 21.86
CA ARG A 156 17.15 -3.08 23.32
C ARG A 156 15.92 -3.61 24.04
N PHE A 157 14.72 -3.39 23.50
CA PHE A 157 13.48 -3.88 24.08
C PHE A 157 13.39 -5.41 24.06
N VAL A 158 13.85 -6.03 22.96
CA VAL A 158 13.80 -7.50 22.81
C VAL A 158 14.96 -8.20 23.52
N ASN A 159 16.06 -7.49 23.83
CA ASN A 159 17.15 -7.96 24.67
C ASN A 159 17.64 -9.38 24.30
N ASP A 160 18.21 -9.50 23.09
CA ASP A 160 18.68 -10.74 22.44
C ASP A 160 17.59 -11.75 22.05
N GLU A 161 16.32 -11.51 22.41
CA GLU A 161 15.22 -12.32 21.87
C GLU A 161 14.96 -12.00 20.38
N ASP A 162 14.51 -13.00 19.65
CA ASP A 162 14.15 -12.89 18.24
C ASP A 162 12.95 -11.93 18.04
N VAL A 163 13.01 -11.10 16.99
CA VAL A 163 11.91 -10.23 16.52
C VAL A 163 11.89 -10.15 15.00
N TYR A 164 10.68 -10.12 14.42
CA TYR A 164 10.51 -9.81 13.01
C TYR A 164 10.40 -8.31 12.78
N ILE A 165 11.13 -7.81 11.79
CA ILE A 165 11.11 -6.41 11.35
C ILE A 165 10.42 -6.36 9.98
N ILE A 166 9.21 -5.81 9.92
CA ILE A 166 8.45 -5.67 8.67
C ILE A 166 8.79 -4.34 8.03
N SER A 167 9.53 -4.37 6.92
CA SER A 167 9.91 -3.19 6.14
C SER A 167 10.51 -3.61 4.80
N GLU A 168 10.24 -2.87 3.73
CA GLU A 168 10.94 -3.03 2.44
C GLU A 168 12.17 -2.12 2.32
N ASP A 169 12.45 -1.32 3.34
CA ASP A 169 13.56 -0.37 3.31
C ASP A 169 14.91 -1.11 3.33
N SER A 170 15.71 -0.86 2.29
CA SER A 170 17.00 -1.50 2.12
C SER A 170 18.00 -1.17 3.23
N ASP A 171 17.92 0.01 3.84
CA ASP A 171 18.80 0.42 4.94
C ASP A 171 18.42 -0.30 6.25
N LEU A 172 17.12 -0.51 6.52
CA LEU A 172 16.67 -1.38 7.61
C LEU A 172 17.09 -2.84 7.39
N LYS A 173 16.98 -3.33 6.15
CA LYS A 173 17.43 -4.68 5.80
C LYS A 173 18.92 -4.84 6.05
N ASN A 174 19.73 -3.90 5.58
CA ASN A 174 21.18 -3.87 5.82
C ASN A 174 21.53 -3.78 7.32
N TYR A 175 20.67 -3.17 8.14
CA TYR A 175 20.85 -3.14 9.60
C TYR A 175 20.62 -4.51 10.25
N CYS A 176 19.61 -5.23 9.78
CA CYS A 176 19.30 -6.57 10.27
C CYS A 176 20.36 -7.57 9.79
N ASP A 177 20.96 -7.35 8.62
CA ASP A 177 22.04 -8.16 8.09
C ASP A 177 23.26 -8.19 9.03
N GLY A 178 23.52 -9.36 9.61
CA GLY A 178 24.58 -9.57 10.60
C GLY A 178 24.12 -9.60 12.06
N LYS A 179 22.83 -9.39 12.32
CA LYS A 179 22.19 -9.61 13.62
C LYS A 179 21.49 -10.97 13.61
N ASN A 180 21.68 -11.77 14.66
CA ASN A 180 21.08 -13.11 14.73
C ASN A 180 19.61 -13.09 15.17
N ASN A 181 19.18 -12.02 15.83
CA ASN A 181 17.88 -11.90 16.49
C ASN A 181 16.91 -10.93 15.79
N LEU A 182 17.33 -10.25 14.72
CA LEU A 182 16.49 -9.36 13.92
C LEU A 182 16.22 -10.01 12.56
N HIS A 183 14.98 -10.43 12.33
CA HIS A 183 14.57 -11.12 11.10
C HIS A 183 13.75 -10.18 10.22
N GLN A 184 14.37 -9.60 9.20
CA GLN A 184 13.66 -8.71 8.26
C GLN A 184 12.78 -9.50 7.30
N ILE A 185 11.56 -9.02 7.09
CA ILE A 185 10.63 -9.49 6.05
C ILE A 185 10.07 -8.27 5.33
N ASP A 186 9.96 -8.37 4.00
CA ASP A 186 9.62 -7.23 3.15
C ASP A 186 8.21 -6.69 3.45
N SER A 187 7.21 -7.56 3.64
CA SER A 187 5.82 -7.14 3.84
C SER A 187 5.10 -7.90 4.95
N LEU A 188 4.01 -7.31 5.44
CA LEU A 188 3.13 -7.93 6.42
C LEU A 188 2.49 -9.21 5.85
N ASP A 189 2.11 -9.18 4.58
CA ASP A 189 1.52 -10.30 3.85
C ASP A 189 2.46 -11.50 3.80
N LYS A 190 3.74 -11.29 3.45
CA LYS A 190 4.76 -12.36 3.47
C LYS A 190 4.93 -12.95 4.87
N PHE A 191 4.98 -12.09 5.90
CA PHE A 191 5.09 -12.55 7.28
C PHE A 191 3.87 -13.40 7.71
N LEU A 192 2.66 -12.98 7.37
CA LEU A 192 1.44 -13.74 7.64
C LEU A 192 1.41 -15.06 6.85
N GLY A 193 1.90 -15.05 5.61
CA GLY A 193 2.11 -16.25 4.79
C GLY A 193 3.05 -17.26 5.46
N GLU A 194 4.21 -16.80 5.93
CA GLU A 194 5.15 -17.64 6.71
C GLU A 194 4.50 -18.14 8.01
N TYR A 195 3.73 -17.29 8.68
CA TYR A 195 3.03 -17.66 9.90
C TYR A 195 2.05 -18.80 9.65
N ASN A 196 1.14 -18.66 8.68
CA ASN A 196 0.12 -19.65 8.38
C ASN A 196 0.73 -20.95 7.84
N THR A 197 1.80 -20.86 7.04
CA THR A 197 2.54 -22.04 6.56
C THR A 197 3.10 -22.87 7.72
N HIS A 198 3.44 -22.22 8.84
CA HIS A 198 4.01 -22.89 10.01
C HIS A 198 2.99 -23.32 11.05
N THR A 199 1.84 -22.64 11.14
CA THR A 199 0.83 -22.90 12.19
C THR A 199 -0.36 -23.71 11.70
N ASN A 200 -0.56 -23.83 10.38
CA ASN A 200 -1.74 -24.46 9.82
C ASN A 200 -1.38 -25.54 8.77
N GLU A 201 -1.80 -26.78 9.05
CA GLU A 201 -1.54 -27.94 8.18
C GLU A 201 -2.24 -27.82 6.81
N LEU A 202 -3.32 -27.05 6.72
CA LEU A 202 -4.04 -26.80 5.46
C LEU A 202 -3.31 -25.83 4.53
N SER A 203 -2.41 -25.00 5.06
CA SER A 203 -1.73 -23.95 4.27
C SER A 203 -1.06 -24.51 3.02
N ASN A 204 -0.34 -25.64 3.13
CA ASN A 204 0.30 -26.28 1.99
C ASN A 204 -0.70 -26.78 0.94
N LYS A 205 -1.85 -27.33 1.35
CA LYS A 205 -2.89 -27.81 0.43
C LYS A 205 -3.56 -26.64 -0.30
N LEU A 206 -3.87 -25.57 0.43
CA LEU A 206 -4.47 -24.35 -0.12
C LEU A 206 -3.50 -23.65 -1.07
N MET A 207 -2.22 -23.58 -0.74
CA MET A 207 -1.21 -23.00 -1.61
C MET A 207 -1.07 -23.82 -2.90
N GLN A 208 -1.05 -25.16 -2.81
CA GLN A 208 -1.06 -26.02 -4.00
C GLN A 208 -2.32 -25.83 -4.86
N PHE A 209 -3.48 -25.60 -4.24
CA PHE A 209 -4.71 -25.31 -4.97
C PHE A 209 -4.61 -23.98 -5.72
N ILE A 210 -4.21 -22.90 -5.04
CA ILE A 210 -4.02 -21.58 -5.67
C ILE A 210 -3.02 -21.69 -6.82
N GLU A 211 -1.91 -22.41 -6.60
CA GLU A 211 -0.89 -22.63 -7.62
C GLU A 211 -1.44 -23.41 -8.83
N SER A 212 -2.28 -24.42 -8.59
CA SER A 212 -2.95 -25.16 -9.68
C SER A 212 -3.94 -24.30 -10.47
N LYS A 213 -4.39 -23.18 -9.90
CA LYS A 213 -5.31 -22.20 -10.47
C LYS A 213 -4.62 -20.92 -10.95
N ARG A 214 -3.29 -20.86 -10.95
CA ARG A 214 -2.49 -19.70 -11.35
C ARG A 214 -2.93 -19.11 -12.70
N GLU A 215 -3.12 -19.93 -13.71
CA GLU A 215 -3.56 -19.48 -15.05
C GLU A 215 -5.01 -18.98 -15.07
N ASP A 216 -5.91 -19.63 -14.31
CA ASP A 216 -7.31 -19.21 -14.21
C ASP A 216 -7.39 -17.84 -13.49
N ILE A 217 -6.63 -17.66 -12.40
CA ILE A 217 -6.50 -16.39 -11.66
C ILE A 217 -5.93 -15.30 -12.58
N ARG A 218 -4.86 -15.60 -13.31
CA ARG A 218 -4.25 -14.66 -14.25
C ARG A 218 -5.25 -14.22 -15.33
N ALA A 219 -6.02 -15.16 -15.89
CA ALA A 219 -7.03 -14.85 -16.89
C ALA A 219 -8.16 -13.97 -16.33
N ASP A 220 -8.58 -14.23 -15.09
CA ASP A 220 -9.62 -13.42 -14.41
C ASP A 220 -9.12 -12.00 -14.12
N VAL A 221 -7.89 -11.85 -13.63
CA VAL A 221 -7.23 -10.54 -13.44
C VAL A 221 -7.18 -9.75 -14.75
N ILE A 222 -6.74 -10.38 -15.86
CA ILE A 222 -6.72 -9.74 -17.19
C ILE A 222 -8.13 -9.30 -17.61
N ALA A 223 -9.13 -10.14 -17.40
CA ALA A 223 -10.51 -9.83 -17.76
C ALA A 223 -11.04 -8.63 -16.97
N GLN A 224 -10.83 -8.61 -15.66
CA GLN A 224 -11.26 -7.51 -14.79
C GLN A 224 -10.54 -6.20 -15.13
N LEU A 225 -9.22 -6.24 -15.37
CA LEU A 225 -8.45 -5.04 -15.72
C LEU A 225 -8.88 -4.46 -17.08
N ASN A 226 -9.14 -5.30 -18.08
CA ASN A 226 -9.60 -4.84 -19.39
C ASN A 226 -11.06 -4.34 -19.40
N ASP A 227 -11.89 -4.76 -18.43
CA ASP A 227 -13.28 -4.30 -18.27
C ASP A 227 -13.38 -3.02 -17.41
N ALA A 228 -12.27 -2.62 -16.76
CA ALA A 228 -12.24 -1.45 -15.90
C ALA A 228 -12.39 -0.13 -16.67
N ASP A 229 -12.84 0.91 -15.97
CA ASP A 229 -12.76 2.28 -16.49
C ASP A 229 -11.29 2.76 -16.45
N GLY A 230 -10.87 3.51 -17.47
CA GLY A 230 -9.55 4.11 -17.54
C GLY A 230 -9.62 5.60 -17.89
N TYR A 231 -8.62 6.37 -17.48
CA TYR A 231 -8.55 7.79 -17.81
C TYR A 231 -7.11 8.31 -17.87
N ASN A 232 -6.88 9.30 -18.75
CA ASN A 232 -5.58 9.96 -18.87
C ASN A 232 -5.50 11.17 -17.91
N VAL A 233 -4.51 11.16 -17.01
CA VAL A 233 -4.21 12.22 -16.02
C VAL A 233 -2.87 12.89 -16.34
N SER A 234 -2.63 13.13 -17.62
CA SER A 234 -1.44 13.83 -18.10
C SER A 234 -1.59 15.36 -18.07
N THR A 235 -0.49 16.08 -18.32
CA THR A 235 -0.51 17.53 -18.58
C THR A 235 -0.92 17.90 -20.01
N TRP A 236 -1.09 16.92 -20.90
CA TRP A 236 -1.63 17.12 -22.24
C TRP A 236 -3.10 17.56 -22.17
N GLU A 237 -3.31 18.87 -22.31
CA GLU A 237 -4.62 19.50 -22.20
C GLU A 237 -5.59 18.95 -23.27
N ASP A 238 -6.82 18.64 -22.85
CA ASP A 238 -7.90 18.06 -23.67
C ASP A 238 -7.55 16.72 -24.35
N ALA A 239 -6.54 16.00 -23.86
CA ALA A 239 -6.26 14.64 -24.31
C ALA A 239 -7.20 13.61 -23.66
N GLU A 240 -7.73 12.71 -24.48
CA GLU A 240 -8.68 11.68 -24.09
C GLU A 240 -8.05 10.28 -24.28
N LEU A 241 -8.41 9.36 -23.39
CA LEU A 241 -8.04 7.96 -23.51
C LEU A 241 -8.92 7.30 -24.58
N ASP A 242 -8.30 6.77 -25.64
CA ASP A 242 -9.01 6.07 -26.71
C ASP A 242 -9.25 4.60 -26.36
N SER A 243 -8.19 3.93 -25.90
CA SER A 243 -8.21 2.51 -25.54
C SER A 243 -7.01 2.13 -24.70
N PHE A 244 -7.15 1.07 -23.92
CA PHE A 244 -6.04 0.39 -23.27
C PHE A 244 -6.28 -1.12 -23.26
N GLU A 245 -5.20 -1.89 -23.25
CA GLU A 245 -5.27 -3.34 -23.08
C GLU A 245 -4.08 -3.86 -22.28
N VAL A 246 -4.32 -4.87 -21.45
CA VAL A 246 -3.26 -5.59 -20.76
C VAL A 246 -2.44 -6.39 -21.79
N VAL A 247 -1.15 -6.09 -21.90
CA VAL A 247 -0.22 -6.81 -22.80
C VAL A 247 0.66 -7.81 -22.06
N ASN A 248 0.99 -7.53 -20.80
CA ASN A 248 1.78 -8.43 -19.96
C ASN A 248 1.37 -8.30 -18.48
N ILE A 249 1.48 -9.41 -17.77
CA ILE A 249 1.36 -9.47 -16.31
C ILE A 249 2.59 -10.21 -15.81
N ASP A 250 3.30 -9.63 -14.86
CA ASP A 250 4.46 -10.29 -14.30
C ASP A 250 4.09 -11.55 -13.51
N ASP A 251 5.10 -12.35 -13.19
CA ASP A 251 4.87 -13.49 -12.31
C ASP A 251 4.57 -13.03 -10.88
N PHE A 252 3.81 -13.81 -10.13
CA PHE A 252 3.37 -13.44 -8.79
C PHE A 252 3.53 -14.57 -7.77
N GLU A 253 3.69 -14.20 -6.51
CA GLU A 253 3.83 -15.14 -5.39
C GLU A 253 2.74 -14.86 -4.33
N PRO A 254 1.65 -15.65 -4.31
CA PRO A 254 0.59 -15.49 -3.31
C PRO A 254 1.06 -15.82 -1.89
N SER A 255 0.64 -15.00 -0.94
CA SER A 255 0.82 -15.22 0.49
C SER A 255 -0.53 -15.48 1.14
N ILE A 256 -0.73 -16.64 1.78
CA ILE A 256 -1.95 -16.92 2.53
C ILE A 256 -1.90 -16.15 3.85
N ILE A 257 -2.63 -15.05 3.93
CA ILE A 257 -2.61 -14.16 5.09
C ILE A 257 -3.61 -14.55 6.17
N LYS A 258 -4.66 -15.30 5.82
CA LYS A 258 -5.66 -15.81 6.78
C LYS A 258 -6.17 -17.18 6.36
N ILE A 259 -6.33 -18.07 7.33
CA ILE A 259 -7.02 -19.35 7.16
C ILE A 259 -8.08 -19.45 8.26
N ASP A 260 -9.32 -19.68 7.87
CA ASP A 260 -10.45 -19.96 8.75
C ASP A 260 -11.03 -21.36 8.45
N ASN A 261 -12.16 -21.72 9.05
CA ASN A 261 -12.74 -23.06 8.92
C ASN A 261 -13.38 -23.31 7.55
N ASN A 262 -13.86 -22.27 6.88
CA ASN A 262 -14.63 -22.37 5.63
C ASN A 262 -14.09 -21.49 4.49
N TYR A 263 -13.04 -20.72 4.75
CA TYR A 263 -12.37 -19.94 3.72
C TYR A 263 -10.91 -19.66 4.10
N CYS A 264 -10.10 -19.35 3.11
CA CYS A 264 -8.80 -18.70 3.30
C CYS A 264 -8.68 -17.48 2.40
N LEU A 265 -7.80 -16.58 2.78
CA LEU A 265 -7.53 -15.35 2.07
C LEU A 265 -6.04 -15.30 1.74
N ALA A 266 -5.75 -15.16 0.45
CA ALA A 266 -4.40 -14.99 -0.06
C ALA A 266 -4.27 -13.65 -0.78
N THR A 267 -3.09 -13.06 -0.73
CA THR A 267 -2.80 -11.78 -1.37
C THR A 267 -1.51 -11.82 -2.15
N PHE A 268 -1.41 -11.02 -3.19
CA PHE A 268 -0.16 -10.76 -3.90
C PHE A 268 -0.21 -9.40 -4.60
N SER A 269 0.98 -8.83 -4.82
CA SER A 269 1.13 -7.66 -5.69
C SER A 269 1.68 -8.12 -7.04
N VAL A 270 1.22 -7.50 -8.13
CA VAL A 270 1.68 -7.81 -9.48
C VAL A 270 1.84 -6.55 -10.32
N SER A 271 2.93 -6.47 -11.10
CA SER A 271 3.12 -5.45 -12.13
C SER A 271 2.40 -5.86 -13.41
N VAL A 272 1.67 -4.94 -14.01
CA VAL A 272 0.90 -5.12 -15.24
C VAL A 272 1.28 -4.07 -16.25
N ASP A 273 1.64 -4.52 -17.45
CA ASP A 273 1.92 -3.65 -18.59
C ASP A 273 0.64 -3.46 -19.40
N PHE A 274 0.28 -2.20 -19.62
CA PHE A 274 -0.82 -1.82 -20.51
C PHE A 274 -0.27 -1.17 -21.76
N GLU A 275 -0.72 -1.59 -22.93
CA GLU A 275 -0.63 -0.76 -24.13
C GLU A 275 -1.80 0.23 -24.11
N VAL A 276 -1.48 1.52 -24.07
CA VAL A 276 -2.44 2.59 -23.83
C VAL A 276 -2.35 3.57 -25.00
N THR A 277 -3.50 3.86 -25.61
CA THR A 277 -3.63 4.82 -26.72
C THR A 277 -4.43 6.02 -26.28
N VAL A 278 -3.85 7.20 -26.45
CA VAL A 278 -4.43 8.50 -26.09
C VAL A 278 -4.38 9.42 -27.30
N SER A 279 -5.48 10.12 -27.56
CA SER A 279 -5.54 11.15 -28.60
C SER A 279 -5.86 12.51 -28.00
N GLY A 280 -5.24 13.55 -28.56
CA GLY A 280 -5.37 14.90 -28.04
C GLY A 280 -4.94 15.94 -29.06
N PRO A 281 -5.08 17.24 -28.73
CA PRO A 281 -4.71 18.30 -29.64
C PRO A 281 -3.20 18.27 -29.96
N ASP A 282 -2.84 18.44 -31.23
CA ASP A 282 -1.45 18.54 -31.68
C ASP A 282 -0.93 19.96 -31.44
N PHE A 283 -0.37 20.21 -30.25
CA PHE A 283 0.26 21.48 -29.93
C PHE A 283 1.65 21.61 -30.54
N ASN A 284 2.34 20.50 -30.85
CA ASN A 284 3.63 20.51 -31.51
C ASN A 284 3.58 21.15 -32.91
N ASN A 285 2.50 20.91 -33.66
CA ASN A 285 2.27 21.50 -34.98
C ASN A 285 1.26 22.66 -34.95
N GLY A 286 0.88 23.12 -33.75
CA GLY A 286 -0.01 24.26 -33.55
C GLY A 286 0.58 25.58 -34.05
N TYR A 287 -0.29 26.58 -34.25
CA TYR A 287 0.13 27.94 -34.55
C TYR A 287 0.11 28.80 -33.28
N TRP A 288 1.18 29.56 -33.07
CA TRP A 288 1.26 30.48 -31.93
C TRP A 288 0.45 31.75 -32.18
N ASP A 289 -0.62 31.95 -31.41
CA ASP A 289 -1.34 33.21 -31.40
C ASP A 289 -0.70 34.21 -30.42
N SER A 290 -0.10 35.26 -30.98
CA SER A 290 0.54 36.31 -30.18
C SER A 290 -0.44 37.23 -29.43
N GLU A 291 -1.71 37.30 -29.85
CA GLU A 291 -2.72 38.15 -29.19
C GLU A 291 -3.14 37.53 -27.86
N ASP A 292 -3.55 36.25 -27.89
CA ASP A 292 -4.03 35.52 -26.71
C ASP A 292 -2.90 34.77 -25.96
N LYS A 293 -1.69 34.70 -26.54
CA LYS A 293 -0.51 34.00 -25.99
C LYS A 293 -0.77 32.52 -25.72
N VAL A 294 -1.51 31.88 -26.61
CA VAL A 294 -1.84 30.46 -26.57
C VAL A 294 -1.43 29.79 -27.87
N MET A 295 -1.09 28.51 -27.79
CA MET A 295 -0.88 27.67 -28.96
C MET A 295 -2.25 27.16 -29.43
N ILE A 296 -2.60 27.40 -30.70
CA ILE A 296 -3.86 26.91 -31.26
C ILE A 296 -3.57 25.64 -32.06
N PRO A 297 -3.99 24.46 -31.58
CA PRO A 297 -3.86 23.20 -32.31
C PRO A 297 -4.84 23.20 -33.49
N MET A 298 -4.41 22.69 -34.65
CA MET A 298 -5.23 22.60 -35.87
C MET A 298 -5.69 21.17 -36.16
N GLU A 299 -4.98 20.19 -35.63
CA GLU A 299 -5.23 18.76 -35.81
C GLU A 299 -5.14 18.04 -34.47
N THR A 300 -5.52 16.78 -34.47
CA THR A 300 -5.38 15.85 -33.34
C THR A 300 -4.21 14.92 -33.65
N THR A 301 -3.42 14.59 -32.64
CA THR A 301 -2.40 13.56 -32.71
C THR A 301 -2.73 12.42 -31.75
N THR A 302 -2.20 11.24 -32.02
CA THR A 302 -2.41 10.03 -31.21
C THR A 302 -1.07 9.49 -30.76
N ARG A 303 -1.01 9.05 -29.50
CA ARG A 303 0.15 8.38 -28.92
C ARG A 303 -0.25 7.04 -28.36
N THR A 304 0.62 6.06 -28.55
CA THR A 304 0.49 4.72 -27.97
C THR A 304 1.77 4.41 -27.20
N GLU A 305 1.64 4.12 -25.92
CA GLU A 305 2.76 3.81 -25.03
C GLU A 305 2.43 2.64 -24.11
N VAL A 306 3.47 1.96 -23.62
CA VAL A 306 3.33 0.92 -22.60
C VAL A 306 3.53 1.54 -21.23
N GLN A 307 2.57 1.37 -20.32
CA GLN A 307 2.66 1.79 -18.93
C GLN A 307 2.62 0.59 -17.99
N GLU A 308 3.61 0.50 -17.11
CA GLU A 308 3.66 -0.49 -16.03
C GLU A 308 2.95 0.07 -14.80
N ILE A 309 1.94 -0.65 -14.30
CA ILE A 309 1.16 -0.29 -13.11
C ILE A 309 1.08 -1.50 -12.17
N SER A 310 1.33 -1.28 -10.88
CA SER A 310 1.23 -2.32 -9.85
C SER A 310 -0.17 -2.39 -9.25
N PHE A 311 -0.69 -3.60 -9.09
CA PHE A 311 -1.97 -3.89 -8.43
C PHE A 311 -1.78 -4.84 -7.26
N ASP A 312 -2.59 -4.65 -6.22
CA ASP A 312 -2.73 -5.61 -5.12
C ASP A 312 -3.98 -6.44 -5.35
N ILE A 313 -3.82 -7.77 -5.31
CA ILE A 313 -4.86 -8.75 -5.62
C ILE A 313 -5.16 -9.59 -4.39
N GLU A 314 -6.44 -9.80 -4.13
CA GLU A 314 -6.97 -10.63 -3.07
C GLU A 314 -7.68 -11.84 -3.67
N ILE A 315 -7.31 -13.04 -3.22
CA ILE A 315 -7.95 -14.30 -3.57
C ILE A 315 -8.67 -14.83 -2.33
N GLU A 316 -10.00 -14.88 -2.39
CA GLU A 316 -10.80 -15.58 -1.39
C GLU A 316 -11.07 -17.01 -1.88
N VAL A 317 -10.57 -18.01 -1.16
CA VAL A 317 -10.84 -19.42 -1.45
C VAL A 317 -11.82 -19.96 -0.43
N MET A 318 -13.03 -20.29 -0.87
CA MET A 318 -14.06 -20.93 -0.05
C MET A 318 -13.93 -22.45 -0.15
N TYR A 319 -14.11 -23.16 0.96
CA TYR A 319 -14.02 -24.62 1.00
C TYR A 319 -14.82 -25.22 2.16
N GLU A 320 -15.14 -26.51 2.04
CA GLU A 320 -15.62 -27.35 3.13
C GLU A 320 -14.55 -28.38 3.53
N ILE A 321 -14.53 -28.74 4.81
CA ILE A 321 -13.60 -29.75 5.33
C ILE A 321 -14.37 -31.03 5.66
N GLU A 322 -14.17 -32.07 4.85
CA GLU A 322 -14.69 -33.41 5.10
C GLU A 322 -13.52 -34.38 5.32
N ASP A 323 -13.52 -35.11 6.44
CA ASP A 323 -12.48 -36.09 6.81
C ASP A 323 -11.02 -35.55 6.75
N GLY A 324 -10.83 -34.25 6.92
CA GLY A 324 -9.51 -33.59 6.85
C GLY A 324 -9.02 -33.30 5.43
N GLU A 325 -9.89 -33.46 4.43
CA GLU A 325 -9.68 -33.07 3.05
C GLU A 325 -10.53 -31.84 2.69
N LEU A 326 -10.00 -31.05 1.75
CA LEU A 326 -10.68 -29.87 1.23
C LEU A 326 -11.65 -30.34 0.14
N THR A 327 -12.92 -29.96 0.29
CA THR A 327 -14.03 -30.29 -0.60
C THR A 327 -14.77 -29.02 -0.99
N ASP A 328 -15.55 -29.07 -2.08
CA ASP A 328 -16.34 -27.93 -2.59
C ASP A 328 -15.56 -26.61 -2.68
N ILE A 329 -14.34 -26.69 -3.22
CA ILE A 329 -13.43 -25.55 -3.30
C ILE A 329 -13.86 -24.62 -4.44
N ALA A 330 -14.11 -23.36 -4.11
CA ALA A 330 -14.32 -22.26 -5.05
C ALA A 330 -13.37 -21.11 -4.72
N PHE A 331 -13.05 -20.26 -5.70
CA PHE A 331 -12.28 -19.05 -5.45
C PHE A 331 -12.90 -17.85 -6.15
N ASP A 332 -12.68 -16.68 -5.58
CA ASP A 332 -13.03 -15.37 -6.12
C ASP A 332 -11.78 -14.50 -6.10
N VAL A 333 -11.59 -13.67 -7.14
CA VAL A 333 -10.44 -12.78 -7.27
C VAL A 333 -10.94 -11.34 -7.27
N ASN A 334 -10.34 -10.52 -6.40
CA ASN A 334 -10.66 -9.11 -6.28
C ASN A 334 -9.39 -8.27 -6.42
N ILE A 335 -9.47 -7.18 -7.20
CA ILE A 335 -8.36 -6.25 -7.40
C ILE A 335 -8.61 -5.01 -6.53
N ASP A 336 -7.68 -4.71 -5.61
CA ASP A 336 -7.84 -3.57 -4.71
C ASP A 336 -7.99 -2.25 -5.51
N LYS A 337 -8.93 -1.42 -5.08
CA LYS A 337 -9.24 -0.09 -5.65
C LYS A 337 -9.62 -0.04 -7.14
N LEU A 338 -9.83 -1.16 -7.83
CA LEU A 338 -10.19 -1.17 -9.26
C LEU A 338 -11.46 -0.34 -9.57
N SER A 339 -12.38 -0.24 -8.63
CA SER A 339 -13.60 0.58 -8.74
C SER A 339 -13.35 2.09 -8.90
N ARG A 340 -12.12 2.57 -8.68
CA ARG A 340 -11.74 3.96 -8.94
C ARG A 340 -11.39 4.22 -10.41
N GLY A 341 -11.20 3.16 -11.20
CA GLY A 341 -10.62 3.22 -12.53
C GLY A 341 -9.08 3.23 -12.52
N ILE A 342 -8.49 3.07 -13.70
CA ILE A 342 -7.05 3.01 -13.92
C ILE A 342 -6.58 4.37 -14.44
N GLU A 343 -5.64 4.99 -13.73
CA GLU A 343 -5.04 6.26 -14.13
C GLU A 343 -3.83 6.00 -15.02
N PHE A 344 -3.87 6.53 -16.25
CA PHE A 344 -2.73 6.56 -17.16
C PHE A 344 -2.18 7.97 -17.25
N SER A 345 -0.91 8.13 -17.63
CA SER A 345 -0.31 9.46 -17.83
C SER A 345 0.50 9.49 -19.12
N ILE A 346 -0.18 9.74 -20.24
CA ILE A 346 0.47 9.87 -21.56
C ILE A 346 0.52 11.34 -21.94
N GLU A 347 1.73 11.87 -22.04
CA GLU A 347 1.99 13.23 -22.50
C GLU A 347 2.13 13.30 -24.02
N GLU A 348 1.81 14.44 -24.62
CA GLU A 348 2.10 14.69 -26.04
C GLU A 348 3.60 14.56 -26.35
N ASN A 349 4.46 14.91 -25.38
CA ASN A 349 5.91 14.91 -25.49
C ASN A 349 6.55 14.19 -24.31
N ASN A 350 7.46 13.25 -24.57
CA ASN A 350 8.22 12.58 -23.53
C ASN A 350 9.31 13.55 -23.08
N PHE A 351 9.12 14.20 -21.93
CA PHE A 351 10.15 15.02 -21.31
C PHE A 351 11.23 14.10 -20.73
N GLU A 352 12.21 13.70 -21.53
CA GLU A 352 13.51 13.27 -20.98
C GLU A 352 14.20 14.52 -20.41
N TYR A 353 14.20 14.66 -19.09
CA TYR A 353 15.00 15.65 -18.36
C TYR A 353 16.41 15.14 -18.08
#